data_AF-A0A7S4KWB6-F1
#
_entry.id   AF-A0A7S4KWB6-F1
#
_cell.length_a   1.000
_cell.length_b   1.000
_cell.length_c   1.000
_cell.angle_alpha   90.00
_cell.angle_beta   90.00
_cell.angle_gamma   90.00
#
_symmetry.space_group_name_H-M   'P 1'
#
loop_
_entity.id
_entity.type
_entity.pdbx_description
1 polymer ?
#
loop_
_entity_poly.entity_id
_entity_poly.type
_entity_poly.pdbx_seq_one_letter_code
_entity_poly.pdbx_strand_id
1 'polypeptide(L)'
;EMVQHVVSYSDSGISFGVREGSTVATNELSTGEQLLVGLILTVHYVYPSAKLLLMDEPDASLHPGVVPLLLSIIQELNNKGTQVIMTTHRPTTARMVPALEKESEKEESEKGKSEKGKSEKGKSEK
;
A
#
# COMPACT_ATOMS: atom_id res chain seq x y z
N GLU A 1 2.29 -13.81 -8.36
CA GLU A 1 1.47 -13.18 -9.41
C GLU A 1 0.99 -11.83 -8.90
N MET A 2 1.11 -10.76 -9.69
CA MET A 2 0.77 -9.40 -9.27
C MET A 2 -0.73 -9.18 -9.52
N VAL A 3 -1.53 -9.23 -8.46
CA VAL A 3 -2.98 -9.01 -8.55
C VAL A 3 -3.23 -7.53 -8.86
N GLN A 4 -3.76 -7.25 -10.05
CA GLN A 4 -4.21 -5.89 -10.40
C GLN A 4 -5.66 -5.72 -9.93
N HIS A 5 -5.87 -4.92 -8.89
CA HIS A 5 -7.19 -4.49 -8.46
C HIS A 5 -7.71 -3.41 -9.43
N VAL A 6 -8.91 -3.60 -9.99
CA VAL A 6 -9.58 -2.65 -10.89
C VAL A 6 -10.71 -1.97 -10.14
N VAL A 7 -10.74 -0.65 -10.25
CA VAL A 7 -11.75 0.20 -9.62
C VAL A 7 -12.58 0.83 -10.72
N SER A 8 -13.90 0.68 -10.65
CA SER A 8 -14.83 1.35 -11.56
C SER A 8 -15.83 2.22 -10.77
N TYR A 9 -16.21 3.33 -11.39
CA TYR A 9 -17.15 4.31 -10.84
C TYR A 9 -18.37 4.41 -11.76
N SER A 10 -19.57 4.42 -11.18
CA SER A 10 -20.84 4.69 -11.86
C SER A 10 -21.72 5.60 -11.01
N ASP A 11 -22.82 6.11 -11.60
CA ASP A 11 -23.83 6.89 -10.86
C ASP A 11 -24.45 6.12 -9.68
N SER A 12 -24.34 4.78 -9.69
CA SER A 12 -24.79 3.87 -8.65
C SER A 12 -23.76 3.57 -7.55
N GLY A 13 -22.54 4.10 -7.65
CA GLY A 13 -21.50 3.94 -6.63
C GLY A 13 -20.16 3.40 -7.16
N ILE A 14 -19.35 2.90 -6.24
CA ILE A 14 -18.01 2.38 -6.51
C ILE A 14 -18.08 0.85 -6.56
N SER A 15 -17.45 0.25 -7.57
CA SER A 15 -17.35 -1.21 -7.75
C SER A 15 -15.90 -1.66 -7.82
N PHE A 16 -15.62 -2.84 -7.26
CA PHE A 16 -14.27 -3.41 -7.21
C PHE A 16 -14.22 -4.74 -7.97
N GLY A 17 -13.26 -4.83 -8.89
CA GLY A 17 -13.00 -6.04 -9.67
C GLY A 17 -11.61 -6.57 -9.40
N VAL A 18 -11.50 -7.88 -9.14
CA VAL A 18 -10.24 -8.61 -9.27
C VAL A 18 -10.18 -9.17 -10.69
N ARG A 19 -9.01 -9.16 -11.35
CA ARG A 19 -8.83 -9.59 -12.76
C ARG A 19 -9.05 -11.11 -13.03
N GLU A 20 -9.91 -11.77 -12.26
CA GLU A 20 -10.49 -13.10 -12.52
C GLU A 20 -12.03 -13.10 -12.61
N GLY A 21 -12.64 -11.96 -12.97
CA GLY A 21 -14.01 -11.95 -13.53
C GLY A 21 -15.16 -11.97 -12.52
N SER A 22 -14.91 -11.71 -11.25
CA SER A 22 -15.96 -11.43 -10.26
C SER A 22 -15.91 -9.96 -9.84
N THR A 23 -16.97 -9.23 -10.19
CA THR A 23 -17.24 -7.91 -9.60
C THR A 23 -17.82 -8.16 -8.22
N VAL A 24 -17.19 -7.62 -7.19
CA VAL A 24 -17.72 -7.64 -5.83
C VAL A 24 -18.35 -6.28 -5.58
N ALA A 25 -19.63 -6.27 -5.21
CA ALA A 25 -20.30 -5.03 -4.88
C ALA A 25 -19.77 -4.52 -3.53
N THR A 26 -19.71 -3.21 -3.36
CA THR A 26 -19.17 -2.57 -2.14
C THR A 26 -19.88 -3.03 -0.86
N ASN A 27 -21.17 -3.32 -0.94
CA ASN A 27 -21.99 -3.83 0.17
C ASN A 27 -21.70 -5.30 0.53
N GLU A 28 -20.94 -6.03 -0.29
CA GLU A 28 -20.51 -7.41 -0.02
C GLU A 28 -19.14 -7.45 0.68
N LEU A 29 -18.44 -6.32 0.73
CA LEU A 29 -17.19 -6.17 1.46
C LEU A 29 -17.45 -5.94 2.94
N SER A 30 -16.59 -6.49 3.79
CA SER A 30 -16.53 -6.11 5.19
C SER A 30 -16.22 -4.62 5.35
N THR A 31 -16.65 -4.01 6.46
CA THR A 31 -16.36 -2.61 6.75
C THR A 31 -14.87 -2.28 6.68
N GLY A 32 -14.00 -3.22 7.07
CA GLY A 32 -12.56 -3.02 6.99
C GLY A 32 -12.01 -3.07 5.57
N GLU A 33 -12.54 -3.95 4.72
CA GLU A 33 -12.21 -3.96 3.29
C GLU A 33 -12.70 -2.69 2.61
N GLN A 34 -13.91 -2.22 2.90
CA GLN A 34 -14.43 -0.95 2.37
C GLN A 34 -13.51 0.22 2.73
N LEU A 35 -13.00 0.28 3.96
CA LEU A 35 -12.07 1.31 4.40
C LEU A 35 -10.75 1.24 3.63
N LEU A 36 -10.14 0.06 3.54
CA LEU A 36 -8.87 -0.13 2.81
C LEU A 36 -9.01 0.28 1.36
N VAL A 37 -10.09 -0.14 0.72
CA VAL A 37 -10.28 0.20 -0.68
C VAL A 37 -10.58 1.68 -0.84
N GLY A 38 -11.44 2.27 0.00
CA GLY A 38 -11.67 3.71 0.04
C GLY A 38 -10.38 4.52 0.20
N LEU A 39 -9.46 4.07 1.04
CA LEU A 39 -8.13 4.66 1.22
C LEU A 39 -7.31 4.58 -0.07
N ILE A 40 -7.22 3.40 -0.69
CA ILE A 40 -6.51 3.20 -1.97
C ILE A 40 -7.06 4.15 -3.03
N LEU A 41 -8.38 4.26 -3.14
CA LEU A 41 -9.04 5.13 -4.11
C LEU A 41 -8.76 6.60 -3.88
N THR A 42 -8.93 7.03 -2.63
CA THR A 42 -8.73 8.42 -2.24
C THR A 42 -7.31 8.85 -2.59
N VAL A 43 -6.33 8.00 -2.31
CA VAL A 43 -4.93 8.36 -2.55
C VAL A 43 -4.52 8.21 -4.01
N HIS A 44 -4.97 7.18 -4.73
CA HIS A 44 -4.54 6.97 -6.12
C HIS A 44 -5.33 7.77 -7.16
N TYR A 45 -6.61 8.04 -6.91
CA TYR A 45 -7.48 8.67 -7.91
C TYR A 45 -7.89 10.08 -7.55
N VAL A 46 -8.21 10.34 -6.28
CA VAL A 46 -8.69 11.67 -5.86
C VAL A 46 -7.53 12.61 -5.59
N TYR A 47 -6.49 12.13 -4.90
CA TYR A 47 -5.33 12.94 -4.50
C TYR A 47 -3.98 12.29 -4.87
N PRO A 48 -3.72 12.01 -6.16
CA PRO A 48 -2.53 11.29 -6.62
C PRO A 48 -1.19 11.99 -6.33
N SER A 49 -1.23 13.26 -5.90
CA SER A 49 -0.04 14.06 -5.57
C SER A 49 -0.07 14.58 -4.13
N ALA A 50 -0.91 13.99 -3.26
CA ALA A 50 -0.94 14.34 -1.85
C ALA A 50 0.45 14.19 -1.23
N LYS A 51 0.92 15.25 -0.58
CA LYS A 51 2.20 15.25 0.17
C LYS A 51 2.01 14.95 1.66
N LEU A 52 0.79 15.11 2.16
CA LEU A 52 0.41 14.86 3.55
C LEU A 52 -0.96 14.19 3.58
N LEU A 53 -1.09 13.12 4.35
CA LEU A 53 -2.33 12.42 4.64
C LEU A 53 -2.50 12.34 6.16
N LEU A 54 -3.64 12.84 6.64
CA LEU A 54 -4.03 12.77 8.06
C LEU A 54 -5.19 11.79 8.19
N MET A 55 -5.07 10.81 9.08
CA MET A 55 -6.12 9.82 9.32
C MET A 55 -6.42 9.70 10.81
N ASP A 56 -7.68 9.86 11.18
CA ASP A 56 -8.12 9.68 12.56
C ASP A 56 -8.62 8.24 12.76
N GLU A 57 -7.90 7.46 13.56
CA GLU A 57 -8.20 6.06 13.89
C GLU A 57 -8.60 5.17 12.70
N PRO A 58 -7.79 5.09 11.63
CA PRO A 58 -8.11 4.31 10.43
C PRO A 58 -8.19 2.79 10.70
N ASP A 59 -7.69 2.33 11.85
CA ASP A 59 -7.69 0.93 12.26
C ASP A 59 -8.81 0.56 13.24
N ALA A 60 -9.71 1.50 13.59
CA ALA A 60 -10.78 1.28 14.57
C ALA A 60 -11.77 0.17 14.15
N SER A 61 -12.13 0.13 12.87
CA SER A 61 -13.06 -0.87 12.30
C SER A 61 -12.35 -2.09 11.72
N LEU A 62 -11.01 -2.14 11.75
CA LEU A 62 -10.24 -3.21 11.14
C LEU A 62 -10.06 -4.39 12.08
N HIS A 63 -10.37 -5.58 11.57
CA HIS A 63 -9.97 -6.83 12.22
C HIS A 63 -8.45 -6.84 12.44
N PRO A 64 -7.93 -7.30 13.60
CA PRO A 64 -6.49 -7.27 13.88
C PRO A 64 -5.60 -7.90 12.82
N GLY A 65 -6.07 -8.96 12.13
CA GLY A 65 -5.35 -9.58 11.03
C GLY A 65 -5.21 -8.72 9.77
N VAL A 66 -5.98 -7.64 9.64
CA VAL A 66 -6.00 -6.75 8.46
C VAL A 66 -5.19 -5.46 8.69
N VAL A 67 -4.88 -5.13 9.95
CA VAL A 67 -4.04 -3.97 10.28
C VAL A 67 -2.67 -4.00 9.60
N PRO A 68 -1.96 -5.14 9.47
CA PRO A 68 -0.70 -5.19 8.72
C PRO A 68 -0.84 -4.71 7.27
N LEU A 69 -1.97 -5.00 6.62
CA LEU A 69 -2.26 -4.55 5.25
C LEU A 69 -2.50 -3.04 5.19
N LEU A 70 -3.20 -2.45 6.17
CA LEU A 70 -3.32 -1.00 6.28
C LEU A 70 -1.93 -0.35 6.38
N LEU A 71 -1.08 -0.88 7.25
CA LEU A 71 0.26 -0.32 7.47
C LEU A 71 1.17 -0.49 6.25
N SER A 72 1.05 -1.59 5.51
CA SER A 72 1.82 -1.78 4.26
C SER A 72 1.40 -0.78 3.19
N ILE A 73 0.10 -0.49 3.06
CA ILE A 73 -0.38 0.58 2.15
C ILE A 73 0.20 1.93 2.57
N ILE A 74 0.17 2.26 3.87
CA ILE A 74 0.75 3.50 4.39
C ILE A 74 2.25 3.59 4.06
N GLN A 75 2.98 2.48 4.20
CA GLN A 75 4.41 2.43 3.85
C GLN A 75 4.64 2.66 2.35
N GLU A 76 3.82 2.09 1.47
CA GLU A 76 3.90 2.38 0.03
C GLU A 76 3.64 3.85 -0.29
N LEU A 77 2.71 4.50 0.43
CA LEU A 77 2.44 5.93 0.27
C LEU A 77 3.63 6.78 0.73
N ASN A 78 4.25 6.43 1.87
CA ASN A 78 5.48 7.06 2.33
C ASN A 78 6.60 6.92 1.29
N ASN A 79 6.77 5.74 0.69
CA ASN A 79 7.77 5.50 -0.36
C ASN A 79 7.50 6.31 -1.64
N LYS A 80 6.23 6.64 -1.93
CA LYS A 80 5.83 7.53 -3.03
C LYS A 80 5.97 9.02 -2.67
N GLY A 81 6.43 9.35 -1.47
CA GLY A 81 6.67 10.72 -1.01
C GLY A 81 5.45 11.42 -0.41
N THR A 82 4.46 10.65 0.06
CA THR A 82 3.33 11.15 0.84
C THR A 82 3.61 10.92 2.32
N GLN A 83 3.73 11.97 3.12
CA GLN A 83 3.82 11.83 4.58
C GLN A 83 2.47 11.42 5.15
N VAL A 84 2.43 10.36 5.96
CA VAL A 84 1.21 9.91 6.63
C VAL A 84 1.30 10.15 8.14
N ILE A 85 0.29 10.79 8.71
CA ILE A 85 0.09 10.92 10.16
C ILE A 85 -1.24 10.26 10.50
N MET A 86 -1.22 9.28 11.40
CA MET A 86 -2.43 8.61 11.88
C MET A 86 -2.47 8.54 13.40
N THR A 87 -3.68 8.58 13.95
CA THR A 87 -3.96 8.29 15.36
C THR A 87 -4.42 6.84 15.51
N THR A 88 -4.22 6.24 16.68
CA THR A 88 -4.77 4.92 17.02
C THR A 88 -4.85 4.76 18.53
N HIS A 89 -5.92 4.15 19.01
CA HIS A 89 -6.04 3.71 20.40
C HIS A 89 -5.50 2.30 20.63
N ARG A 90 -5.00 1.62 19.59
CA ARG A 90 -4.58 0.21 19.67
C ARG A 90 -3.07 0.13 19.87
N PRO A 91 -2.59 -0.31 21.05
CA PRO A 91 -1.14 -0.42 21.32
C PRO A 91 -0.44 -1.41 20.38
N THR A 92 -1.17 -2.41 19.88
CA THR A 92 -0.66 -3.38 18.89
C THR A 92 -0.29 -2.70 17.58
N THR A 93 -1.10 -1.75 17.11
CA THR A 93 -0.86 -1.02 15.86
C THR A 93 0.41 -0.19 15.97
N ALA A 94 0.52 0.60 17.06
CA ALA A 94 1.72 1.40 17.31
C ALA A 94 3.01 0.55 17.41
N ARG A 95 2.93 -0.67 17.96
CA ARG A 95 4.08 -1.59 18.05
C ARG A 95 4.51 -2.19 16.72
N MET A 96 3.63 -2.27 15.72
CA MET A 96 3.96 -2.84 14.42
C MET A 96 4.73 -1.87 13.52
N VAL A 97 4.57 -0.56 13.70
CA VAL A 97 5.20 0.47 12.85
C VAL A 97 6.73 0.32 12.77
N PRO A 98 7.50 0.20 13.87
CA PRO A 98 8.96 0.10 13.79
C PRO A 98 9.47 -1.21 13.15
N ALA A 99 8.64 -2.26 13.12
CA ALA A 99 9.01 -3.52 12.47
C ALA A 99 9.00 -3.38 10.94
N LEU A 100 8.07 -2.59 10.41
CA LEU A 100 7.92 -2.36 8.97
C LEU A 100 9.03 -1.47 8.40
N GLU A 101 9.53 -0.50 9.17
CA GLU A 101 10.67 0.34 8.76
C GLU A 101 11.96 -0.49 8.56
N LYS A 102 12.20 -1.49 9.42
CA LYS A 102 13.37 -2.37 9.33
C LYS A 102 13.33 -3.33 8.13
N GLU A 103 12.14 -3.64 7.63
CA GLU A 103 11.96 -4.48 6.44
C GLU A 103 12.25 -3.70 5.16
N SER A 104 11.87 -2.42 5.09
CA SER A 104 12.24 -1.55 3.96
C SER A 104 13.76 -1.34 3.82
N GLU A 105 14.50 -1.23 4.92
CA GLU A 105 15.97 -1.08 4.89
C GLU A 105 16.68 -2.34 4.36
N LYS A 106 16.10 -3.53 4.59
CA LYS A 106 16.67 -4.79 4.09
C LYS A 106 16.47 -4.93 2.58
N GLU A 107 15.29 -4.60 2.04
CA GLU A 107 15.04 -4.68 0.60
C GLU A 107 15.92 -3.71 -0.22
N GLU A 108 16.20 -2.50 0.29
CA GLU A 108 17.14 -1.58 -0.36
C GLU A 108 18.58 -2.13 -0.40
N SER A 109 18.99 -2.84 0.65
CA SER A 109 20.33 -3.45 0.74
C SER A 109 20.55 -4.63 -0.22
N GLU A 110 19.48 -5.32 -0.63
CA GLU A 110 19.55 -6.42 -1.59
C GLU A 110 19.54 -5.95 -3.05
N LYS A 111 18.76 -4.90 -3.40
CA LYS A 111 18.78 -4.29 -4.74
C LYS A 111 20.14 -3.68 -5.10
N GLY A 112 20.88 -3.14 -4.12
CA GLY A 112 22.21 -2.59 -4.33
C GLY A 112 23.30 -3.61 -4.71
N LYS A 113 23.09 -4.92 -4.49
CA LYS A 113 24.06 -5.96 -4.85
C LYS A 113 23.93 -6.47 -6.28
N SER A 114 22.75 -6.34 -6.92
CA SER A 114 22.54 -6.83 -8.29
C SER A 114 23.09 -5.92 -9.40
N GLU A 115 23.36 -4.64 -9.13
CA GLU A 115 23.84 -3.70 -10.16
C GLU A 115 25.36 -3.65 -10.32
N LYS A 116 26.14 -4.11 -9.32
CA LYS A 116 27.62 -4.02 -9.36
C LYS A 116 28.33 -5.10 -10.17
N GLY A 117 27.60 -6.01 -10.81
CA GLY A 117 28.15 -7.18 -11.51
C GLY A 117 28.27 -7.10 -13.04
N LYS A 118 27.90 -5.99 -13.70
CA LYS A 118 27.80 -5.94 -15.19
C LYS A 118 28.75 -4.99 -15.93
N SER A 119 29.66 -4.30 -15.26
CA SER A 119 30.56 -3.33 -15.92
C SER A 119 32.04 -3.70 -15.84
N GLU A 120 32.42 -4.94 -16.16
CA GLU A 120 33.84 -5.29 -16.29
C GLU A 120 34.07 -6.52 -17.18
N LYS A 121 33.67 -6.44 -18.46
CA LYS A 121 34.25 -7.29 -19.51
C LYS A 121 33.95 -6.73 -20.90
N GLY A 122 34.95 -6.14 -21.54
CA GLY A 122 34.87 -5.74 -22.94
C GLY A 122 35.72 -4.54 -23.31
N LYS A 123 37.04 -4.58 -23.07
CA LYS A 123 38.00 -3.69 -23.75
C LYS A 123 39.38 -4.34 -23.85
N SER A 124 39.55 -5.20 -24.85
CA SER A 124 40.80 -5.73 -25.45
C SER A 124 40.29 -6.75 -26.48
N GLU A 125 40.65 -6.82 -27.76
CA GLU A 125 41.86 -6.56 -28.55
C GLU A 125 41.34 -6.24 -29.99
N LYS A 126 41.77 -5.17 -30.68
CA LYS A 126 42.88 -5.11 -31.64
C LYS A 126 43.20 -6.37 -32.43
#